data_AF-A0A0E9NHJ0-F1
#
_entry.id   AF-A0A0E9NHJ0-F1
#
_cell.length_a   1.000
_cell.length_b   1.000
_cell.length_c   1.000
_cell.angle_alpha   90.00
_cell.angle_beta   90.00
_cell.angle_gamma   90.00
#
_symmetry.space_group_name_H-M   'P 1'
#
loop_
_entity.id
_entity.type
_entity.pdbx_description
1 polymer ?
#
loop_
_entity_poly.entity_id
_entity_poly.type
_entity_poly.pdbx_seq_one_letter_code
_entity_poly.pdbx_strand_id
1 'polypeptide(L)'
;MSDDKVARLASLSKALAAARLTHEVSQLEDRVASTRSNIQVPPVPRCEVVVDATAMTLGLDVVKRWVGECAVDVILPLAVLDDLDRLKKGAETANIKAREAIRWLDRAPTGKKTAAGNGGTSTKGSFRFQGQEERWEGGWEACERFFIPPVEPELADTDSTHTPSETKDDTEHAEDAEEEEEEDLGPQHTDTPRHLRSLFHCYLFLHEKNPSIPFVTDDLELAQYASWYGIVCVSLEEIDKRVVRGVKEWKAKYGQSSGTGHGREGSGGRSGRSGSRQNGRGGGGSRPGSARSEGRGGRGRPGGSPGTARAEPAAPVFIVPSRGRGGPVPVILARGSPAPRGRGTLFEP
;
A
#
# COMPACT_ATOMS: atom_id res chain seq x y z
N MET A 1 0.81 78.50 21.97
CA MET A 1 0.31 77.50 21.00
C MET A 1 -0.83 76.76 21.67
N SER A 2 -1.98 76.61 21.03
CA SER A 2 -3.21 76.07 21.66
C SER A 2 -3.09 74.57 21.94
N ASP A 3 -3.51 74.12 23.12
CA ASP A 3 -3.49 72.72 23.56
C ASP A 3 -4.22 71.78 22.58
N ASP A 4 -5.23 72.28 21.88
CA ASP A 4 -5.94 71.55 20.81
C ASP A 4 -5.03 71.10 19.68
N LYS A 5 -3.99 71.89 19.34
CA LYS A 5 -3.01 71.50 18.31
C LYS A 5 -2.15 70.34 18.79
N VAL A 6 -1.76 70.34 20.07
CA VAL A 6 -0.97 69.26 20.68
C VAL A 6 -1.79 67.97 20.73
N ALA A 7 -3.07 68.05 21.15
CA ALA A 7 -3.97 66.91 21.19
C ALA A 7 -4.22 66.30 19.80
N ARG A 8 -4.42 67.14 18.77
CA ARG A 8 -4.57 66.67 17.37
C ARG A 8 -3.31 66.00 16.86
N LEU A 9 -2.13 66.56 17.13
CA LEU A 9 -0.85 65.95 16.73
C LEU A 9 -0.61 64.60 17.41
N ALA A 10 -0.94 64.48 18.70
CA ALA A 10 -0.85 63.21 19.43
C ALA A 10 -1.84 62.15 18.90
N SER A 11 -3.06 62.54 18.53
CA SER A 11 -4.02 61.63 17.90
C SER A 11 -3.55 61.16 16.52
N LEU A 12 -2.95 62.05 15.73
CA LEU A 12 -2.46 61.74 14.39
C LEU A 12 -1.23 60.82 14.45
N SER A 13 -0.30 61.07 15.38
CA SER A 13 0.86 60.20 15.58
C SER A 13 0.44 58.80 16.04
N LYS A 14 -0.55 58.70 16.94
CA LYS A 14 -1.13 57.42 17.37
C LYS A 14 -1.81 56.67 16.23
N ALA A 15 -2.60 57.36 15.40
CA ALA A 15 -3.28 56.77 14.25
C ALA A 15 -2.27 56.26 13.20
N LEU A 16 -1.21 57.02 12.92
CA LEU A 16 -0.14 56.62 12.01
C LEU A 16 0.61 55.39 12.54
N ALA A 17 0.93 55.38 13.83
CA ALA A 17 1.57 54.22 14.47
C ALA A 17 0.68 52.96 14.38
N ALA A 18 -0.63 53.09 14.62
CA ALA A 18 -1.58 51.99 14.48
C ALA A 18 -1.67 51.47 13.04
N ALA A 19 -1.79 52.38 12.05
CA ALA A 19 -1.84 52.02 10.63
C ALA A 19 -0.57 51.28 10.17
N ARG A 20 0.60 51.74 10.64
CA ARG A 20 1.88 51.08 10.36
C ARG A 20 1.93 49.67 10.92
N LEU A 21 1.52 49.48 12.18
CA LEU A 21 1.47 48.16 12.81
C LEU A 21 0.51 47.21 12.08
N THR A 22 -0.68 47.68 11.69
CA THR A 22 -1.63 46.84 10.95
C THR A 22 -1.07 46.36 9.61
N HIS A 23 -0.34 47.23 8.90
CA HIS A 23 0.30 46.88 7.65
C HIS A 23 1.48 45.90 7.85
N GLU A 24 2.29 46.09 8.90
CA GLU A 24 3.38 45.17 9.24
C GLU A 24 2.86 43.78 9.64
N VAL A 25 1.76 43.71 10.40
CA VAL A 25 1.09 42.43 10.74
C VAL A 25 0.57 41.74 9.48
N SER A 26 -0.14 42.46 8.60
CA SER A 26 -0.64 41.91 7.34
C SER A 26 0.50 41.38 6.46
N GLN A 27 1.61 42.10 6.32
CA GLN A 27 2.77 41.60 5.56
C GLN A 27 3.40 40.35 6.19
N LEU A 28 3.46 40.29 7.53
CA LEU A 28 3.96 39.11 8.22
C LEU A 28 3.03 37.92 8.03
N GLU A 29 1.71 38.13 8.09
CA GLU A 29 0.71 37.10 7.80
C GLU A 29 0.85 36.57 6.36
N ASP A 30 1.03 37.44 5.37
CA ASP A 30 1.24 37.05 3.97
C ASP A 30 2.55 36.27 3.77
N ARG A 31 3.64 36.70 4.45
CA ARG A 31 4.93 35.99 4.42
C ARG A 31 4.84 34.65 5.12
N VAL A 32 4.13 34.55 6.25
CA VAL A 32 3.91 33.30 6.98
C VAL A 32 3.02 32.35 6.16
N ALA A 33 1.97 32.87 5.52
CA ALA A 33 1.11 32.08 4.63
C ALA A 33 1.90 31.55 3.43
N SER A 34 2.71 32.40 2.78
CA SER A 34 3.60 32.01 1.68
C SER A 34 4.65 30.98 2.12
N THR A 35 5.24 31.18 3.31
CA THR A 35 6.21 30.23 3.89
C THR A 35 5.55 28.89 4.23
N ARG A 36 4.34 28.91 4.80
CA ARG A 36 3.55 27.69 5.08
C ARG A 36 3.16 26.94 3.82
N SER A 37 2.84 27.64 2.73
CA SER A 37 2.61 26.98 1.43
C SER A 37 3.88 26.40 0.80
N ASN A 38 5.05 26.92 1.17
CA ASN A 38 6.34 26.46 0.64
C ASN A 38 6.99 25.34 1.47
N ILE A 39 6.59 25.16 2.74
CA ILE A 39 6.93 23.96 3.53
C ILE A 39 6.01 22.83 3.06
N GLN A 40 6.29 22.30 1.88
CA GLN A 40 5.64 21.10 1.38
C GLN A 40 6.17 19.93 2.21
N VAL A 41 5.41 19.52 3.23
CA VAL A 41 5.70 18.29 3.97
C VAL A 41 5.72 17.15 2.94
N PRO A 42 6.83 16.41 2.79
CA PRO A 42 6.90 15.35 1.80
C PRO A 42 5.81 14.32 2.12
N PRO A 43 5.13 13.76 1.11
CA PRO A 43 4.09 12.77 1.33
C PRO A 43 4.64 11.61 2.16
N VAL A 44 3.78 11.03 3.01
CA VAL A 44 4.11 9.81 3.76
C VAL A 44 4.54 8.74 2.73
N PRO A 45 5.71 8.11 2.90
CA PRO A 45 6.13 7.05 1.99
C PRO A 45 5.08 5.94 1.98
N ARG A 46 4.64 5.55 0.78
CA ARG A 46 3.61 4.52 0.60
C ARG A 46 4.26 3.22 0.22
N CYS A 47 3.89 2.17 0.94
CA CYS A 47 4.16 0.81 0.53
C CYS A 47 2.95 0.31 -0.26
N GLU A 48 3.16 -0.29 -1.42
CA GLU A 48 2.11 -0.98 -2.16
C GLU A 48 2.20 -2.46 -1.77
N VAL A 49 1.07 -3.08 -1.40
CA VAL A 49 1.03 -4.48 -0.93
C VAL A 49 -0.09 -5.25 -1.61
N VAL A 50 0.15 -6.52 -1.90
CA VAL A 50 -0.88 -7.45 -2.37
C VAL A 50 -1.31 -8.33 -1.21
N VAL A 51 -2.62 -8.46 -0.99
CA VAL A 51 -3.18 -9.13 0.19
C VAL A 51 -4.05 -10.31 -0.24
N ASP A 52 -3.97 -11.42 0.48
CA ASP A 52 -4.77 -12.62 0.25
C ASP A 52 -6.06 -12.68 1.13
N ALA A 53 -6.80 -13.79 1.04
CA ALA A 53 -8.02 -13.99 1.84
C ALA A 53 -7.73 -14.16 3.34
N THR A 54 -6.61 -14.77 3.72
CA THR A 54 -6.26 -14.97 5.13
C THR A 54 -5.93 -13.66 5.81
N ALA A 55 -5.14 -12.80 5.18
CA ALA A 55 -4.83 -11.47 5.70
C ALA A 55 -6.09 -10.58 5.78
N MET A 56 -7.06 -10.73 4.85
CA MET A 56 -8.34 -10.02 4.93
C MET A 56 -9.26 -10.53 6.06
N THR A 57 -9.26 -11.82 6.36
CA THR A 57 -10.11 -12.39 7.41
C THR A 57 -9.50 -12.23 8.81
N LEU A 58 -8.21 -12.50 8.96
CA LEU A 58 -7.51 -12.40 10.24
C LEU A 58 -7.14 -10.95 10.59
N GLY A 59 -6.82 -10.15 9.57
CA GLY A 59 -6.17 -8.85 9.70
C GLY A 59 -6.99 -7.63 9.33
N LEU A 60 -8.31 -7.75 9.17
CA LEU A 60 -9.15 -6.70 8.60
C LEU A 60 -8.95 -5.32 9.26
N ASP A 61 -8.85 -5.28 10.59
CA ASP A 61 -8.70 -4.00 11.31
C ASP A 61 -7.33 -3.36 11.14
N VAL A 62 -6.30 -4.17 10.88
CA VAL A 62 -4.96 -3.71 10.52
C VAL A 62 -4.99 -3.10 9.12
N VAL A 63 -5.60 -3.79 8.15
CA VAL A 63 -5.78 -3.28 6.77
C VAL A 63 -6.59 -1.98 6.75
N LYS A 64 -7.68 -1.89 7.53
CA LYS A 64 -8.46 -0.65 7.70
C LYS A 64 -7.60 0.50 8.21
N ARG A 65 -6.73 0.23 9.19
CA ARG A 65 -5.82 1.22 9.75
C ARG A 65 -4.81 1.68 8.72
N TRP A 66 -4.20 0.76 7.96
CA TRP A 66 -3.25 1.09 6.90
C TRP A 66 -3.85 2.03 5.84
N VAL A 67 -5.08 1.73 5.39
CA VAL A 67 -5.81 2.56 4.43
C VAL A 67 -6.22 3.90 5.06
N GLY A 68 -6.71 3.90 6.30
CA GLY A 68 -7.12 5.11 7.02
C GLY A 68 -5.98 6.08 7.32
N GLU A 69 -4.80 5.57 7.67
CA GLU A 69 -3.59 6.35 7.91
C GLU A 69 -2.84 6.73 6.63
N CYS A 70 -3.33 6.28 5.47
CA CYS A 70 -2.74 6.57 4.17
C CYS A 70 -1.29 6.09 4.03
N ALA A 71 -0.95 5.03 4.75
CA ALA A 71 0.41 4.51 4.85
C ALA A 71 0.70 3.40 3.83
N VAL A 72 -0.36 2.70 3.39
CA VAL A 72 -0.24 1.57 2.46
C VAL A 72 -1.30 1.67 1.38
N ASP A 73 -0.88 1.39 0.13
CA ASP A 73 -1.78 1.17 -0.99
C ASP A 73 -2.03 -0.33 -1.13
N VAL A 74 -3.26 -0.75 -0.82
CA VAL A 74 -3.66 -2.16 -0.75
C VAL A 74 -4.27 -2.58 -2.08
N ILE A 75 -3.68 -3.59 -2.71
CA ILE A 75 -4.21 -4.25 -3.90
C ILE A 75 -4.82 -5.58 -3.50
N LEU A 76 -6.08 -5.77 -3.87
CA LEU A 76 -6.78 -7.04 -3.68
C LEU A 76 -6.94 -7.78 -5.02
N PRO A 77 -6.31 -8.95 -5.21
CA PRO A 77 -6.57 -9.81 -6.37
C PRO A 77 -8.04 -10.21 -6.44
N LEU A 78 -8.59 -10.35 -7.66
CA LEU A 78 -10.00 -10.73 -7.82
C LEU A 78 -10.30 -12.12 -7.27
N ALA A 79 -9.34 -13.05 -7.34
CA ALA A 79 -9.47 -14.39 -6.79
C ALA A 79 -9.78 -14.40 -5.28
N VAL A 80 -9.28 -13.40 -4.55
CA VAL A 80 -9.53 -13.25 -3.10
C VAL A 80 -11.01 -12.97 -2.82
N LEU A 81 -11.72 -12.29 -3.72
CA LEU A 81 -13.16 -12.09 -3.57
C LEU A 81 -13.91 -13.43 -3.66
N ASP A 82 -13.51 -14.29 -4.60
CA ASP A 82 -14.09 -15.62 -4.74
C ASP A 82 -13.79 -16.49 -3.52
N ASP A 83 -12.57 -16.38 -2.96
CA ASP A 83 -12.19 -17.05 -1.71
C ASP A 83 -13.03 -16.58 -0.52
N LEU A 84 -13.19 -15.26 -0.34
CA LEU A 84 -14.03 -14.69 0.71
C LEU A 84 -15.50 -15.10 0.54
N ASP A 85 -15.98 -15.20 -0.71
CA ASP A 85 -17.35 -15.63 -1.02
C ASP A 85 -17.60 -17.12 -0.79
N ARG A 86 -16.57 -17.96 -0.93
CA ARG A 86 -16.61 -19.34 -0.46
C ARG A 86 -16.60 -19.38 1.07
N LEU A 87 -15.68 -18.65 1.70
CA LEU A 87 -15.50 -18.59 3.15
C LEU A 87 -16.68 -17.98 3.89
N LYS A 88 -17.52 -17.14 3.28
CA LYS A 88 -18.66 -16.53 4.00
C LYS A 88 -19.78 -17.52 4.37
N LYS A 89 -19.78 -18.73 3.78
CA LYS A 89 -20.80 -19.75 3.98
C LYS A 89 -20.50 -20.56 5.25
N GLY A 90 -21.21 -20.27 6.34
CA GLY A 90 -21.08 -21.03 7.59
C GLY A 90 -21.30 -20.16 8.83
N ALA A 91 -21.07 -20.77 10.00
CA ALA A 91 -21.25 -20.15 11.31
C ALA A 91 -19.94 -20.03 12.10
N GLU A 92 -18.81 -20.49 11.56
CA GLU A 92 -17.51 -20.40 12.21
C GLU A 92 -17.01 -18.94 12.24
N THR A 93 -16.04 -18.69 13.12
CA THR A 93 -15.44 -17.37 13.30
C THR A 93 -14.81 -16.85 11.99
N ALA A 94 -14.19 -17.74 11.21
CA ALA A 94 -13.68 -17.43 9.88
C ALA A 94 -14.78 -16.95 8.92
N ASN A 95 -15.96 -17.58 8.93
CA ASN A 95 -17.08 -17.17 8.06
C ASN A 95 -17.66 -15.80 8.48
N ILE A 96 -17.70 -15.51 9.78
CA ILE A 96 -18.13 -14.19 10.29
C ILE A 96 -17.14 -13.11 9.80
N LYS A 97 -15.84 -13.36 9.98
CA LYS A 97 -14.76 -12.45 9.52
C LYS A 97 -14.79 -12.22 8.02
N ALA A 98 -15.01 -13.27 7.22
CA ALA A 98 -15.17 -13.15 5.76
C ALA A 98 -16.37 -12.25 5.39
N ARG A 99 -17.52 -12.40 6.06
CA ARG A 99 -18.68 -11.51 5.86
C ARG A 99 -18.36 -10.06 6.22
N GLU A 100 -17.60 -9.82 7.29
CA GLU A 100 -17.16 -8.49 7.67
C GLU A 100 -16.19 -7.88 6.66
N ALA A 101 -15.24 -8.67 6.16
CA ALA A 101 -14.31 -8.27 5.11
C ALA A 101 -15.08 -7.84 3.85
N ILE A 102 -16.02 -8.66 3.34
CA ILE A 102 -16.86 -8.34 2.17
C ILE A 102 -17.67 -7.06 2.40
N ARG A 103 -18.36 -6.94 3.54
CA ARG A 103 -19.13 -5.72 3.87
C ARG A 103 -18.25 -4.46 3.93
N TRP A 104 -17.02 -4.61 4.39
CA TRP A 104 -16.06 -3.51 4.37
C TRP A 104 -15.62 -3.19 2.94
N LEU A 105 -15.29 -4.20 2.12
CA LEU A 105 -14.92 -4.06 0.72
C LEU A 105 -15.99 -3.33 -0.11
N ASP A 106 -17.27 -3.65 0.11
CA ASP A 106 -18.41 -2.98 -0.54
C ASP A 106 -18.51 -1.48 -0.24
N ARG A 107 -18.01 -1.07 0.94
CA ARG A 107 -18.03 0.32 1.42
C ARG A 107 -16.67 1.01 1.27
N ALA A 108 -15.62 0.25 0.98
CA ALA A 108 -14.27 0.74 0.96
C ALA A 108 -14.16 1.82 -0.11
N PRO A 109 -13.48 2.94 0.17
CA PRO A 109 -13.25 3.95 -0.84
C PRO A 109 -12.28 3.36 -1.87
N THR A 110 -12.81 2.76 -2.93
CA THR A 110 -11.99 2.34 -4.06
C THR A 110 -11.36 3.60 -4.62
N GLY A 111 -10.05 3.73 -4.43
CA GLY A 111 -9.30 4.88 -4.91
C GLY A 111 -9.32 4.85 -6.43
N LYS A 112 -10.32 5.47 -7.07
CA LYS A 112 -10.16 5.90 -8.45
C LYS A 112 -8.95 6.83 -8.40
N LYS A 113 -7.83 6.42 -8.98
CA LYS A 113 -6.78 7.34 -9.42
C LYS A 113 -7.49 8.31 -10.33
N THR A 114 -8.03 9.41 -9.79
CA THR A 114 -8.51 10.51 -10.59
C THR A 114 -7.29 10.92 -11.39
N ALA A 115 -7.30 10.62 -12.69
CA ALA A 115 -6.25 10.97 -13.62
C ALA A 115 -5.79 12.38 -13.28
N ALA A 116 -4.48 12.52 -13.09
CA ALA A 116 -3.83 13.73 -12.66
C ALA A 116 -4.33 14.95 -13.46
N GLY A 117 -5.32 15.64 -12.90
CA GLY A 117 -5.65 17.02 -13.21
C GLY A 117 -5.00 17.85 -12.11
N ASN A 118 -3.76 18.28 -12.36
CA ASN A 118 -3.00 19.25 -11.56
C ASN A 118 -2.76 18.89 -10.07
N GLY A 119 -1.64 18.20 -9.81
CA GLY A 119 -0.79 18.46 -8.62
C GLY A 119 -1.36 18.18 -7.22
N GLY A 120 -2.57 17.67 -7.11
CA GLY A 120 -3.15 17.26 -5.83
C GLY A 120 -2.57 15.92 -5.41
N THR A 121 -1.62 15.92 -4.48
CA THR A 121 -1.23 14.72 -3.71
C THR A 121 -2.51 14.09 -3.17
N SER A 122 -2.91 12.93 -3.70
CA SER A 122 -4.10 12.22 -3.21
C SER A 122 -3.87 11.89 -1.74
N THR A 123 -4.43 12.67 -0.82
CA THR A 123 -4.12 12.60 0.62
C THR A 123 -4.71 11.38 1.32
N LYS A 124 -5.28 10.43 0.58
CA LYS A 124 -5.90 9.21 1.11
C LYS A 124 -5.11 7.97 0.67
N GLY A 125 -4.95 7.02 1.59
CA GLY A 125 -4.50 5.67 1.28
C GLY A 125 -5.46 5.04 0.28
N SER A 126 -4.91 4.30 -0.68
CA SER A 126 -5.71 3.70 -1.73
C SER A 126 -5.98 2.23 -1.41
N PHE A 127 -7.25 1.86 -1.39
CA PHE A 127 -7.65 0.48 -1.58
C PHE A 127 -8.12 0.31 -3.02
N ARG A 128 -7.68 -0.74 -3.71
CA ARG A 128 -8.18 -1.07 -5.05
C ARG A 128 -8.22 -2.57 -5.29
N PHE A 129 -9.15 -2.98 -6.13
CA PHE A 129 -9.11 -4.30 -6.74
C PHE A 129 -8.06 -4.34 -7.87
N GLN A 130 -7.61 -5.55 -8.19
CA GLN A 130 -6.86 -5.84 -9.40
C GLN A 130 -7.60 -5.28 -10.63
N GLY A 131 -6.86 -4.58 -11.49
CA GLY A 131 -7.37 -4.05 -12.75
C GLY A 131 -7.60 -5.14 -13.80
N GLN A 132 -8.52 -4.93 -14.74
CA GLN A 132 -8.81 -5.91 -15.80
C GLN A 132 -7.59 -6.21 -16.69
N GLU A 133 -6.70 -5.23 -16.86
CA GLU A 133 -5.45 -5.34 -17.61
C GLU A 133 -4.28 -5.83 -16.75
N GLU A 134 -4.50 -6.10 -15.46
CA GLU A 134 -3.45 -6.59 -14.55
C GLU A 134 -3.37 -8.12 -14.54
N ARG A 135 -3.23 -8.68 -15.74
CA ARG A 135 -3.17 -10.12 -16.00
C ARG A 135 -2.14 -10.37 -17.10
N TRP A 136 -1.46 -11.51 -17.06
CA TRP A 136 -0.53 -11.89 -18.13
C TRP A 136 -1.27 -12.21 -19.43
N GLU A 137 -0.72 -11.68 -20.52
CA GLU A 137 -1.02 -12.14 -21.86
C GLU A 137 -0.37 -13.53 -22.03
N GLY A 138 -1.18 -14.56 -22.29
CA GLY A 138 -0.71 -15.94 -22.41
C GLY A 138 -1.10 -16.87 -21.25
N GLY A 139 -1.82 -16.38 -20.24
CA GLY A 139 -2.39 -17.23 -19.20
C GLY A 139 -1.38 -17.70 -18.16
N TRP A 140 -1.63 -18.87 -17.58
CA TRP A 140 -0.80 -19.43 -16.50
C TRP A 140 0.56 -19.91 -17.02
N GLU A 141 0.59 -20.36 -18.27
CA GLU A 141 1.74 -20.89 -18.97
C GLU A 141 2.86 -19.83 -19.04
N ALA A 142 2.51 -18.55 -19.19
CA ALA A 142 3.47 -17.45 -19.15
C ALA A 142 4.20 -17.29 -17.79
N CYS A 143 3.63 -17.84 -16.71
CA CYS A 143 4.22 -17.79 -15.37
C CYS A 143 5.31 -18.84 -15.15
N GLU A 144 5.45 -19.83 -16.05
CA GLU A 144 6.48 -20.88 -15.97
C GLU A 144 7.90 -20.29 -15.87
N ARG A 145 8.15 -19.15 -16.52
CA ARG A 145 9.45 -18.46 -16.48
C ARG A 145 9.88 -17.97 -15.08
N PHE A 146 8.93 -17.85 -14.15
CA PHE A 146 9.18 -17.48 -12.76
C PHE A 146 9.31 -18.70 -11.84
N PHE A 147 9.01 -19.90 -12.36
CA PHE A 147 9.10 -21.12 -11.57
C PHE A 147 10.56 -21.43 -11.22
N ILE A 148 10.79 -21.65 -9.94
CA ILE A 148 12.04 -22.03 -9.32
C ILE A 148 11.74 -23.38 -8.67
N PRO A 149 12.23 -24.49 -9.26
CA PRO A 149 12.10 -25.80 -8.64
C PRO A 149 12.59 -25.72 -7.19
N PRO A 150 11.81 -26.21 -6.21
CA PRO A 150 12.27 -26.24 -4.84
C PRO A 150 13.56 -27.05 -4.80
N VAL A 151 14.64 -26.38 -4.42
CA VAL A 151 15.93 -27.04 -4.22
C VAL A 151 15.74 -27.89 -2.97
N GLU A 152 15.62 -29.20 -3.16
CA GLU A 152 15.75 -30.11 -2.04
C GLU A 152 17.09 -29.79 -1.38
N PRO A 153 17.10 -29.51 -0.07
CA PRO A 153 18.37 -29.32 0.61
C PRO A 153 19.10 -30.64 0.44
N GLU A 154 20.09 -30.70 -0.46
CA GLU A 154 21.01 -31.83 -0.58
C GLU A 154 21.41 -32.13 0.86
N LEU A 155 20.88 -33.24 1.38
CA LEU A 155 21.21 -33.72 2.70
C LEU A 155 22.68 -34.01 2.59
N ALA A 156 23.52 -33.07 3.05
CA ALA A 156 24.96 -33.17 2.98
C ALA A 156 25.32 -34.53 3.53
N ASP A 157 25.70 -35.45 2.64
CA ASP A 157 25.94 -36.85 2.92
C ASP A 157 26.95 -36.93 4.06
N THR A 158 26.45 -37.10 5.29
CA THR A 158 27.28 -37.43 6.43
C THR A 158 27.63 -38.90 6.29
N ASP A 159 28.72 -39.14 5.57
CA ASP A 159 29.70 -40.18 5.82
C ASP A 159 29.13 -41.59 5.99
N SER A 160 28.92 -42.25 4.85
CA SER A 160 28.73 -43.69 4.72
C SER A 160 29.83 -44.47 5.45
N THR A 161 29.58 -44.81 6.72
CA THR A 161 30.34 -45.82 7.43
C THR A 161 30.02 -47.18 6.82
N HIS A 162 30.86 -47.60 5.88
CA HIS A 162 30.93 -48.96 5.36
C HIS A 162 30.78 -49.99 6.49
N THR A 163 29.72 -50.78 6.46
CA THR A 163 29.69 -52.10 7.11
C THR A 163 29.43 -53.15 6.02
N PRO A 164 30.47 -53.88 5.57
CA PRO A 164 30.27 -54.97 4.63
C PRO A 164 29.76 -56.18 5.41
N SER A 165 28.52 -56.60 5.13
CA SER A 165 28.01 -57.88 5.58
C SER A 165 27.72 -58.74 4.35
N GLU A 166 28.70 -59.57 4.02
CA GLU A 166 28.56 -60.67 3.08
C GLU A 166 27.53 -61.68 3.61
N THR A 167 26.47 -61.93 2.84
CA THR A 167 25.79 -63.23 2.84
C THR A 167 25.21 -63.46 1.46
N LYS A 168 25.81 -64.43 0.76
CA LYS A 168 25.27 -65.10 -0.42
C LYS A 168 24.01 -65.87 -0.01
N ASP A 169 22.92 -65.72 -0.76
CA ASP A 169 22.07 -66.87 -1.02
C ASP A 169 21.40 -66.73 -2.39
N ASP A 170 21.50 -67.81 -3.15
CA ASP A 170 21.14 -67.92 -4.55
C ASP A 170 19.61 -68.04 -4.66
N THR A 171 18.95 -67.09 -5.31
CA THR A 171 17.53 -67.24 -5.69
C THR A 171 17.33 -66.74 -7.11
N GLU A 172 17.34 -67.71 -8.01
CA GLU A 172 17.16 -67.57 -9.44
C GLU A 172 15.66 -67.45 -9.76
N HIS A 173 15.14 -66.23 -9.88
CA HIS A 173 13.86 -65.97 -10.54
C HIS A 173 13.93 -64.62 -11.26
N ALA A 174 14.46 -64.67 -12.49
CA ALA A 174 14.49 -63.54 -13.41
C ALA A 174 13.29 -63.62 -14.35
N GLU A 175 12.23 -62.88 -14.04
CA GLU A 175 11.29 -62.37 -15.03
C GLU A 175 11.48 -60.85 -15.06
N ASP A 176 12.16 -60.37 -16.10
CA ASP A 176 12.44 -58.96 -16.40
C ASP A 176 11.13 -58.17 -16.53
N ALA A 177 10.69 -57.57 -15.43
CA ALA A 177 9.89 -56.36 -15.47
C ALA A 177 10.87 -55.19 -15.39
N GLU A 178 11.18 -54.61 -16.55
CA GLU A 178 11.80 -53.28 -16.63
C GLU A 178 10.82 -52.29 -15.98
N GLU A 179 10.89 -52.14 -14.65
CA GLU A 179 10.30 -51.03 -13.94
C GLU A 179 11.01 -49.78 -14.47
N GLU A 180 10.37 -49.08 -15.41
CA GLU A 180 10.74 -47.74 -15.80
C GLU A 180 10.78 -46.91 -14.51
N GLU A 181 11.98 -46.65 -14.00
CA GLU A 181 12.21 -45.75 -12.88
C GLU A 181 11.64 -44.40 -13.32
N GLU A 182 10.42 -44.06 -12.87
CA GLU A 182 9.87 -42.72 -12.99
C GLU A 182 10.86 -41.80 -12.27
N GLU A 183 11.74 -41.16 -13.04
CA GLU A 183 12.63 -40.13 -12.54
C GLU A 183 11.75 -39.11 -11.80
N ASP A 184 11.95 -38.98 -10.49
CA ASP A 184 11.25 -38.00 -9.67
C ASP A 184 11.74 -36.61 -10.10
N LEU A 185 11.11 -36.07 -11.14
CA LEU A 185 11.46 -34.78 -11.74
C LEU A 185 11.13 -33.59 -10.82
N GLY A 186 10.76 -33.87 -9.56
CA GLY A 186 10.37 -32.88 -8.58
C GLY A 186 9.10 -32.12 -8.97
N PRO A 187 8.71 -31.13 -8.15
CA PRO A 187 7.53 -30.33 -8.41
C PRO A 187 7.65 -29.58 -9.73
N GLN A 188 6.60 -29.66 -10.55
CA GLN A 188 6.45 -28.94 -11.80
C GLN A 188 5.52 -27.74 -11.63
N HIS A 189 5.62 -26.77 -12.54
CA HIS A 189 4.74 -25.59 -12.53
C HIS A 189 3.24 -25.96 -12.67
N THR A 190 2.95 -27.14 -13.24
CA THR A 190 1.61 -27.71 -13.38
C THR A 190 1.02 -28.21 -12.07
N ASP A 191 1.85 -28.46 -11.05
CA ASP A 191 1.41 -28.99 -9.76
C ASP A 191 0.81 -27.91 -8.86
N THR A 192 0.98 -26.63 -9.23
CA THR A 192 0.37 -25.53 -8.51
C THR A 192 -1.17 -25.61 -8.60
N PRO A 193 -1.88 -25.64 -7.45
CA PRO A 193 -3.33 -25.76 -7.42
C PRO A 193 -4.03 -24.66 -8.23
N ARG A 194 -5.03 -25.04 -9.03
CA ARG A 194 -5.72 -24.12 -9.97
C ARG A 194 -6.28 -22.86 -9.32
N HIS A 195 -6.73 -22.95 -8.07
CA HIS A 195 -7.30 -21.82 -7.34
C HIS A 195 -6.24 -20.78 -6.92
N LEU A 196 -4.98 -21.20 -6.72
CA LEU A 196 -3.86 -20.31 -6.40
C LEU A 196 -3.27 -19.64 -7.65
N ARG A 197 -3.43 -20.25 -8.82
CA ARG A 197 -2.90 -19.73 -10.09
C ARG A 197 -3.36 -18.31 -10.38
N SER A 198 -4.65 -18.02 -10.19
CA SER A 198 -5.20 -16.67 -10.42
C SER A 198 -4.61 -15.63 -9.47
N LEU A 199 -4.28 -16.03 -8.24
CA LEU A 199 -3.67 -15.18 -7.22
C LEU A 199 -2.22 -14.85 -7.58
N PHE A 200 -1.41 -15.88 -7.90
CA PHE A 200 -0.03 -15.71 -8.33
C PHE A 200 0.08 -14.95 -9.64
N HIS A 201 -0.84 -15.17 -10.57
CA HIS A 201 -0.89 -14.43 -11.83
C HIS A 201 -1.03 -12.91 -11.61
N CYS A 202 -1.90 -12.50 -10.67
CA CYS A 202 -2.02 -11.10 -10.28
C CYS A 202 -0.72 -10.57 -9.66
N TYR A 203 -0.14 -11.33 -8.72
CA TYR A 203 1.07 -10.90 -8.02
C TYR A 203 2.28 -10.80 -8.97
N LEU A 204 2.55 -11.83 -9.77
CA LEU A 204 3.68 -11.88 -10.69
C LEU A 204 3.63 -10.75 -11.72
N PHE A 205 2.43 -10.39 -12.17
CA PHE A 205 2.24 -9.22 -13.03
C PHE A 205 2.65 -7.90 -12.34
N LEU A 206 2.26 -7.72 -11.08
CA LEU A 206 2.63 -6.53 -10.30
C LEU A 206 4.10 -6.52 -9.91
N HIS A 207 4.65 -7.70 -9.60
CA HIS A 207 6.05 -7.90 -9.24
C HIS A 207 7.01 -7.57 -10.38
N GLU A 208 6.65 -7.87 -11.63
CA GLU A 208 7.48 -7.44 -12.77
C GLU A 208 7.55 -5.91 -12.89
N LYS A 209 6.45 -5.20 -12.59
CA LYS A 209 6.42 -3.74 -12.59
C LYS A 209 7.11 -3.13 -11.38
N ASN A 210 6.98 -3.79 -10.23
CA ASN A 210 7.54 -3.35 -8.97
C ASN A 210 7.94 -4.58 -8.13
N PRO A 211 9.23 -5.00 -8.20
CA PRO A 211 9.70 -6.20 -7.51
C PRO A 211 9.77 -6.04 -5.98
N SER A 212 9.50 -4.83 -5.47
CA SER A 212 9.50 -4.57 -4.03
C SER A 212 8.14 -4.73 -3.36
N ILE A 213 7.08 -5.01 -4.13
CA ILE A 213 5.72 -5.23 -3.59
C ILE A 213 5.71 -6.55 -2.82
N PRO A 214 5.52 -6.56 -1.49
CA PRO A 214 5.41 -7.80 -0.75
C PRO A 214 4.04 -8.46 -0.97
N PHE A 215 4.05 -9.79 -0.94
CA PHE A 215 2.83 -10.58 -0.89
C PHE A 215 2.47 -10.85 0.57
N VAL A 216 1.32 -10.37 1.03
CA VAL A 216 0.90 -10.48 2.43
C VAL A 216 -0.04 -11.67 2.57
N THR A 217 0.41 -12.69 3.28
CA THR A 217 -0.34 -13.91 3.57
C THR A 217 0.11 -14.49 4.92
N ASP A 218 -0.85 -15.06 5.66
CA ASP A 218 -0.57 -15.87 6.85
C ASP A 218 -0.85 -17.37 6.59
N ASP A 219 -1.20 -17.73 5.35
CA ASP A 219 -1.37 -19.12 4.91
C ASP A 219 -0.02 -19.75 4.53
N LEU A 220 0.33 -20.82 5.25
CA LEU A 220 1.60 -21.56 5.08
C LEU A 220 1.66 -22.33 3.76
N GLU A 221 0.54 -22.91 3.31
CA GLU A 221 0.48 -23.67 2.06
C GLU A 221 0.65 -22.71 0.89
N LEU A 222 -0.08 -21.59 0.92
CA LEU A 222 0.08 -20.54 -0.08
C LEU A 222 1.50 -19.97 -0.10
N ALA A 223 2.11 -19.75 1.07
CA ALA A 223 3.49 -19.28 1.18
C ALA A 223 4.51 -20.30 0.63
N GLN A 224 4.27 -21.60 0.82
CA GLN A 224 5.09 -22.67 0.24
C GLN A 224 5.03 -22.63 -1.28
N TYR A 225 3.83 -22.62 -1.88
CA TYR A 225 3.68 -22.53 -3.33
C TYR A 225 4.25 -21.22 -3.88
N ALA A 226 4.10 -20.10 -3.16
CA ALA A 226 4.65 -18.81 -3.54
C ALA A 226 6.20 -18.85 -3.62
N SER A 227 6.85 -19.63 -2.75
CA SER A 227 8.30 -19.79 -2.77
C SER A 227 8.81 -20.42 -4.07
N TRP A 228 8.03 -21.29 -4.70
CA TRP A 228 8.33 -21.87 -6.01
C TRP A 228 8.31 -20.84 -7.14
N TYR A 229 7.81 -19.63 -6.90
CA TYR A 229 7.81 -18.54 -7.88
C TYR A 229 8.75 -17.39 -7.49
N GLY A 230 9.59 -17.59 -6.46
CA GLY A 230 10.44 -16.55 -5.90
C GLY A 230 9.65 -15.39 -5.26
N ILE A 231 8.39 -15.64 -4.88
CA ILE A 231 7.51 -14.63 -4.29
C ILE A 231 7.86 -14.48 -2.80
N VAL A 232 8.26 -13.27 -2.41
CA VAL A 232 8.53 -12.95 -1.01
C VAL A 232 7.21 -12.74 -0.27
N CYS A 233 6.81 -13.77 0.48
CA CYS A 233 5.68 -13.71 1.39
C CYS A 233 6.09 -13.03 2.70
N VAL A 234 5.22 -12.17 3.22
CA VAL A 234 5.41 -11.46 4.49
C VAL A 234 4.14 -11.60 5.32
N SER A 235 4.27 -11.89 6.61
CA SER A 235 3.10 -11.96 7.49
C SER A 235 2.47 -10.58 7.69
N LEU A 236 1.19 -10.57 8.05
CA LEU A 236 0.47 -9.32 8.33
C LEU A 236 1.16 -8.51 9.45
N GLU A 237 1.62 -9.20 10.50
CA GLU A 237 2.29 -8.57 11.64
C GLU A 237 3.61 -7.91 11.25
N GLU A 238 4.38 -8.54 10.35
CA GLU A 238 5.65 -7.99 9.90
C GLU A 238 5.45 -6.72 9.05
N ILE A 239 4.47 -6.71 8.15
CA ILE A 239 4.13 -5.48 7.42
C ILE A 239 3.62 -4.39 8.37
N ASP A 240 2.77 -4.72 9.35
CA ASP A 240 2.27 -3.71 10.30
C ASP A 240 3.42 -3.06 11.08
N LYS A 241 4.39 -3.86 11.54
CA LYS A 241 5.61 -3.35 12.20
C LYS A 241 6.41 -2.42 11.28
N ARG A 242 6.58 -2.79 10.01
CA ARG A 242 7.28 -1.96 9.00
C ARG A 242 6.54 -0.64 8.77
N VAL A 243 5.22 -0.68 8.63
CA VAL A 243 4.36 0.49 8.43
C VAL A 243 4.39 1.41 9.65
N VAL A 244 4.15 0.89 10.85
CA VAL A 244 4.18 1.66 12.10
C VAL A 244 5.54 2.32 12.30
N ARG A 245 6.64 1.60 12.05
CA ARG A 245 7.99 2.17 12.10
C ARG A 245 8.17 3.29 11.09
N GLY A 246 7.79 3.07 9.82
CA GLY A 246 7.90 4.08 8.76
C GLY A 246 7.09 5.35 9.06
N VAL A 247 5.85 5.19 9.54
CA VAL A 247 5.00 6.31 9.96
C VAL A 247 5.60 7.05 11.15
N LYS A 248 6.15 6.33 12.14
CA LYS A 248 6.80 6.93 13.32
C LYS A 248 8.04 7.73 12.93
N GLU A 249 8.90 7.16 12.08
CA GLU A 249 10.11 7.83 11.58
C GLU A 249 9.77 9.07 10.75
N TRP A 250 8.76 8.97 9.88
CA TRP A 250 8.26 10.11 9.12
C TRP A 250 7.71 11.20 10.05
N LYS A 251 6.90 10.84 11.06
CA LYS A 251 6.39 11.78 12.07
C LYS A 251 7.51 12.39 12.91
N ALA A 252 8.55 11.64 13.26
CA ALA A 252 9.69 12.18 13.99
C ALA A 252 10.47 13.21 13.15
N LYS A 253 10.64 12.93 11.85
CA LYS A 253 11.38 13.80 10.93
C LYS A 253 10.60 15.03 10.49
N TYR A 254 9.29 14.91 10.30
CA TYR A 254 8.45 15.95 9.68
C TYR A 254 7.28 16.44 10.55
N GLY A 255 6.93 15.72 11.61
CA GLY A 255 5.76 16.04 12.46
C GLY A 255 6.03 17.06 13.57
N GLN A 256 7.30 17.39 13.88
CA GLN A 256 7.61 18.41 14.90
C GLN A 256 7.37 19.85 14.40
N SER A 257 7.32 20.08 13.08
CA SER A 257 7.20 21.44 12.52
C SER A 257 5.76 21.97 12.45
N SER A 258 4.74 21.16 12.72
CA SER A 258 3.33 21.58 12.60
C SER A 258 2.65 21.95 13.93
N GLY A 259 3.29 21.73 15.09
CA GLY A 259 2.58 21.70 16.38
C GLY A 259 3.08 22.63 17.50
N THR A 260 4.29 23.19 17.46
CA THR A 260 4.78 24.11 18.50
C THR A 260 4.31 25.55 18.27
N GLY A 261 2.99 25.73 18.13
CA GLY A 261 2.37 26.94 18.63
C GLY A 261 2.51 26.89 20.14
N HIS A 262 3.49 27.59 20.71
CA HIS A 262 3.53 27.90 22.13
C HIS A 262 2.19 28.55 22.51
N GLY A 263 1.25 27.71 22.95
CA GLY A 263 0.13 28.13 23.77
C GLY A 263 0.76 28.73 25.01
N ARG A 264 0.93 30.05 24.99
CA ARG A 264 1.21 30.85 26.16
C ARG A 264 0.21 30.39 27.21
N GLU A 265 0.69 29.74 28.26
CA GLU A 265 -0.06 29.45 29.46
C GLU A 265 -0.52 30.79 30.03
N GLY A 266 -1.68 31.23 29.56
CA GLY A 266 -2.46 32.26 30.21
C GLY A 266 -3.00 31.63 31.48
N SER A 267 -2.29 31.85 32.57
CA SER A 267 -2.77 31.76 33.94
C SER A 267 -3.96 32.69 34.15
N GLY A 268 -5.11 32.32 33.58
CA GLY A 268 -6.38 33.01 33.73
C GLY A 268 -7.31 32.14 34.54
N GLY A 269 -7.22 32.21 35.87
CA GLY A 269 -8.17 31.57 36.75
C GLY A 269 -9.60 32.02 36.47
N ARG A 270 -10.55 31.08 36.49
CA ARG A 270 -11.92 31.38 36.90
C ARG A 270 -12.65 30.11 37.31
N SER A 271 -12.84 30.04 38.62
CA SER A 271 -13.91 29.34 39.30
C SER A 271 -15.28 29.65 38.65
N GLY A 272 -16.09 28.61 38.48
CA GLY A 272 -17.47 28.70 37.99
C GLY A 272 -18.04 27.30 37.76
N ARG A 273 -18.45 26.58 38.82
CA ARG A 273 -19.83 26.58 39.34
C ARG A 273 -20.78 25.75 38.48
N SER A 274 -20.98 24.52 38.93
CA SER A 274 -22.25 23.76 39.01
C SER A 274 -23.41 24.18 38.10
N GLY A 275 -23.88 23.24 37.26
CA GLY A 275 -25.14 23.38 36.54
C GLY A 275 -25.66 22.05 35.99
N SER A 276 -26.25 21.24 36.86
CA SER A 276 -27.10 20.10 36.50
C SER A 276 -28.40 20.56 35.84
N ARG A 277 -28.69 20.10 34.62
CA ARG A 277 -30.03 19.99 34.00
C ARG A 277 -29.90 18.88 32.95
N GLN A 278 -30.42 17.66 33.11
CA GLN A 278 -31.80 17.20 33.29
C GLN A 278 -32.79 17.71 32.23
N ASN A 279 -33.37 16.73 31.53
CA ASN A 279 -34.57 16.72 30.69
C ASN A 279 -34.51 17.23 29.24
N GLY A 280 -34.99 16.36 28.33
CA GLY A 280 -35.27 16.66 26.93
C GLY A 280 -35.75 15.47 26.11
N ARG A 281 -36.81 14.79 26.54
CA ARG A 281 -37.66 13.93 25.69
C ARG A 281 -38.47 14.83 24.74
N GLY A 282 -38.62 14.45 23.47
CA GLY A 282 -39.59 15.01 22.52
C GLY A 282 -39.02 15.04 21.11
N GLY A 283 -39.43 14.15 20.20
CA GLY A 283 -40.52 14.37 19.25
C GLY A 283 -39.90 14.20 17.85
N GLY A 284 -40.34 13.29 16.98
CA GLY A 284 -41.69 13.20 16.46
C GLY A 284 -41.87 14.30 15.40
N GLY A 285 -41.43 14.06 14.17
CA GLY A 285 -41.45 15.08 13.10
C GLY A 285 -41.30 14.48 11.72
N SER A 286 -42.45 14.40 11.03
CA SER A 286 -42.69 13.83 9.71
C SER A 286 -41.91 14.48 8.57
N ARG A 287 -41.55 13.65 7.57
CA ARG A 287 -41.13 14.06 6.22
C ARG A 287 -42.36 14.44 5.39
N PRO A 288 -42.29 15.49 4.55
CA PRO A 288 -42.80 15.35 3.18
C PRO A 288 -42.00 16.12 2.10
N GLY A 289 -42.16 15.67 0.84
CA GLY A 289 -41.84 16.40 -0.40
C GLY A 289 -40.41 16.20 -0.88
N SER A 290 -40.07 15.54 -2.00
CA SER A 290 -40.63 15.56 -3.37
C SER A 290 -40.79 16.96 -3.95
N ALA A 291 -39.74 17.44 -4.64
CA ALA A 291 -39.87 18.40 -5.71
C ALA A 291 -38.72 18.23 -6.74
N ARG A 292 -39.15 18.13 -8.00
CA ARG A 292 -38.35 18.19 -9.23
C ARG A 292 -37.53 19.48 -9.31
N SER A 293 -36.39 19.41 -10.00
CA SER A 293 -35.97 20.51 -10.88
C SER A 293 -35.10 19.96 -12.03
N GLU A 294 -35.71 19.90 -13.21
CA GLU A 294 -35.01 19.99 -14.49
C GLU A 294 -34.40 21.38 -14.63
N GLY A 295 -33.24 21.50 -15.28
CA GLY A 295 -32.75 22.80 -15.71
C GLY A 295 -31.29 22.86 -16.15
N ARG A 296 -31.09 22.82 -17.47
CA ARG A 296 -30.20 23.68 -18.29
C ARG A 296 -28.74 23.81 -17.81
N GLY A 297 -27.74 23.36 -18.57
CA GLY A 297 -27.36 23.94 -19.86
C GLY A 297 -26.35 25.08 -19.65
N GLY A 298 -25.08 24.90 -20.02
CA GLY A 298 -24.10 25.98 -19.84
C GLY A 298 -22.66 25.70 -20.24
N ARG A 299 -22.35 25.97 -21.51
CA ARG A 299 -21.15 26.65 -22.04
C ARG A 299 -19.78 25.94 -21.91
N GLY A 300 -19.26 25.58 -23.09
CA GLY A 300 -17.86 25.27 -23.32
C GLY A 300 -16.93 26.47 -23.11
N ARG A 301 -15.67 26.14 -22.86
CA ARG A 301 -14.51 27.04 -22.91
C ARG A 301 -13.46 26.42 -23.82
N PRO A 302 -12.94 27.16 -24.82
CA PRO A 302 -11.68 26.82 -25.47
C PRO A 302 -10.53 27.58 -24.78
N GLY A 303 -9.35 26.98 -24.71
CA GLY A 303 -8.13 27.68 -24.27
C GLY A 303 -7.10 26.77 -23.64
N GLY A 304 -6.45 25.93 -24.46
CA GLY A 304 -5.22 25.23 -24.07
C GLY A 304 -4.01 26.08 -24.45
N SER A 305 -3.20 26.48 -23.45
CA SER A 305 -1.83 26.98 -23.64
C SER A 305 -0.83 25.82 -23.52
N PRO A 306 0.25 25.80 -24.31
CA PRO A 306 1.26 24.75 -24.26
C PRO A 306 2.15 24.91 -23.02
N GLY A 307 2.09 23.94 -22.11
CA GLY A 307 2.94 23.85 -20.93
C GLY A 307 4.32 23.29 -21.28
N THR A 308 5.35 24.01 -20.85
CA THR A 308 6.75 23.58 -20.90
C THR A 308 6.99 22.41 -19.94
N ALA A 309 7.59 21.34 -20.45
CA ALA A 309 7.91 20.15 -19.69
C ALA A 309 8.99 20.46 -18.63
N ARG A 310 8.59 20.44 -17.36
CA ARG A 310 9.50 20.51 -16.22
C ARG A 310 9.81 19.07 -15.79
N ALA A 311 11.09 18.71 -15.83
CA ALA A 311 11.57 17.39 -15.44
C ALA A 311 11.13 17.04 -14.01
N GLU A 312 10.47 15.89 -13.85
CA GLU A 312 10.10 15.35 -12.54
C GLU A 312 11.37 14.90 -11.78
N PRO A 313 11.49 15.22 -10.48
CA PRO A 313 12.52 14.64 -9.64
C PRO A 313 12.18 13.17 -9.35
N ALA A 314 13.17 12.28 -9.54
CA ALA A 314 13.05 10.85 -9.29
C ALA A 314 12.59 10.56 -7.85
N ALA A 315 11.62 9.66 -7.70
CA ALA A 315 11.13 9.20 -6.40
C ALA A 315 12.25 8.50 -5.59
N PRO A 316 12.25 8.63 -4.25
CA PRO A 316 13.24 7.97 -3.41
C PRO A 316 13.07 6.45 -3.49
N VAL A 317 14.07 5.78 -4.05
CA VAL A 317 14.20 4.31 -4.04
C VAL A 317 14.60 3.88 -2.64
N PHE A 318 13.75 3.10 -1.97
CA PHE A 318 14.12 2.44 -0.73
C PHE A 318 15.01 1.24 -1.07
N ILE A 319 16.30 1.37 -0.78
CA ILE A 319 17.22 0.23 -0.76
C ILE A 319 17.00 -0.48 0.58
N VAL A 320 16.49 -1.71 0.52
CA VAL A 320 16.33 -2.59 1.68
C VAL A 320 17.71 -3.14 2.04
N PRO A 321 18.28 -2.81 3.23
CA PRO A 321 19.45 -3.54 3.71
C PRO A 321 19.00 -4.92 4.19
N SER A 322 19.37 -5.98 3.47
CA SER A 322 19.28 -7.33 4.01
C SER A 322 20.30 -7.44 5.16
N ARG A 323 19.81 -7.46 6.40
CA ARG A 323 20.64 -7.80 7.56
C ARG A 323 20.18 -9.13 8.10
N GLY A 324 20.96 -10.15 7.74
CA GLY A 324 20.76 -11.52 8.19
C GLY A 324 20.97 -11.71 9.69
N ARG A 325 20.17 -12.62 10.24
CA ARG A 325 20.60 -13.59 11.26
C ARG A 325 19.95 -14.94 10.92
N GLY A 326 20.77 -15.87 10.42
CA GLY A 326 20.64 -17.31 10.70
C GLY A 326 19.57 -18.14 9.97
N GLY A 327 19.27 -17.87 8.71
CA GLY A 327 18.51 -18.79 7.84
C GLY A 327 19.26 -19.06 6.53
N PRO A 328 18.95 -20.17 5.81
CA PRO A 328 19.70 -20.57 4.61
C PRO A 328 19.76 -19.44 3.58
N VAL A 329 20.96 -19.20 3.08
CA VAL A 329 21.29 -18.10 2.18
C VAL A 329 20.60 -18.34 0.83
N PRO A 330 19.75 -17.43 0.31
CA PRO A 330 19.34 -17.53 -1.08
C PRO A 330 20.57 -17.23 -1.95
N VAL A 331 20.98 -18.22 -2.75
CA VAL A 331 21.95 -18.04 -3.83
C VAL A 331 21.34 -17.08 -4.84
N ILE A 332 21.78 -15.82 -4.82
CA ILE A 332 21.42 -14.84 -5.85
C ILE A 332 22.25 -15.19 -7.10
N LEU A 333 21.68 -16.04 -7.96
CA LEU A 333 22.10 -16.18 -9.35
C LEU A 333 21.74 -14.89 -10.09
N ALA A 334 22.72 -13.98 -10.20
CA ALA A 334 22.61 -12.81 -11.05
C ALA A 334 22.50 -13.25 -12.52
N ARG A 335 21.28 -13.46 -13.02
CA ARG A 335 21.01 -13.59 -14.45
C ARG A 335 21.16 -12.20 -15.08
N GLY A 336 22.20 -12.04 -15.91
CA GLY A 336 22.42 -10.85 -16.72
C GLY A 336 21.23 -10.56 -17.62
N SER A 337 20.70 -9.33 -17.56
CA SER A 337 19.69 -8.86 -18.51
C SER A 337 20.25 -8.87 -19.95
N PRO A 338 19.53 -9.42 -20.93
CA PRO A 338 19.87 -9.23 -22.33
C PRO A 338 19.59 -7.78 -22.74
N ALA A 339 20.60 -7.13 -23.34
CA ALA A 339 20.51 -5.77 -23.85
C ALA A 339 19.39 -5.63 -24.92
N PRO A 340 18.68 -4.48 -24.96
CA PRO A 340 17.66 -4.24 -25.98
C PRO A 340 18.30 -4.09 -27.36
N ARG A 341 17.93 -4.97 -28.30
CA ARG A 341 18.28 -4.83 -29.72
C ARG A 341 17.56 -3.61 -30.30
N GLY A 342 18.33 -2.60 -30.67
CA GLY A 342 17.85 -1.41 -31.36
C GLY A 342 17.25 -1.75 -32.73
N ARG A 343 16.05 -1.24 -33.00
CA ARG A 343 15.46 -1.18 -34.34
C ARG A 343 16.26 -0.18 -35.19
N GLY A 344 16.96 -0.70 -36.19
CA GLY A 344 17.49 0.10 -37.29
C GLY A 344 16.37 0.57 -38.21
N THR A 345 16.25 1.87 -38.40
CA THR A 345 15.46 2.49 -39.47
C THR A 345 16.30 2.47 -40.74
N LEU A 346 15.83 1.75 -41.76
CA LEU A 346 16.27 1.87 -43.14
C LEU A 346 15.79 3.19 -43.73
N PHE A 347 16.72 3.98 -44.27
CA PHE A 347 16.49 4.89 -45.39
C PHE A 347 17.79 4.96 -46.18
N GLU A 348 17.78 4.42 -47.39
CA GLU A 348 18.62 4.88 -48.50
C GLU A 348 17.68 5.31 -49.64
N PRO A 349 18.10 6.27 -50.48
CA PRO A 349 17.35 6.72 -51.65
C PRO A 349 17.28 5.68 -52.78
#